data_AF-A0A2V7YM39-F1
#
_entry.id   AF-A0A2V7YM39-F1
#
_cell.length_a   1.000
_cell.length_b   1.000
_cell.length_c   1.000
_cell.angle_alpha   90.00
_cell.angle_beta   90.00
_cell.angle_gamma   90.00
#
_symmetry.space_group_name_H-M   'P 1'
#
loop_
_entity.id
_entity.type
_entity.pdbx_description
1 polymer ?
#
loop_
_entity_poly.entity_id
_entity_poly.type
_entity_poly.pdbx_seq_one_letter_code
_entity_poly.pdbx_strand_id
1 'polypeptide(L)'
;MQVLVDSSVWIDYDVVLTEVLHGLPDELHRQQAREALGRFWLVEMTGFDLAEKAAVHYHTLRARGIPVRTAECRLATFCLDQGFALLHSSPGYKPFERFLGLTVARPG
;
A
#
# COMPACT_ATOMS: atom_id res chain seq x y z
N MET A 1 -2.56 -6.05 -8.74
CA MET A 1 -1.90 -4.86 -8.17
C MET A 1 -0.42 -5.04 -8.41
N GLN A 2 0.13 -4.42 -9.44
CA GLN A 2 1.58 -4.35 -9.69
C GLN A 2 2.05 -2.96 -9.27
N VAL A 3 3.34 -2.66 -9.25
CA VAL A 3 3.91 -1.30 -9.22
C VAL A 3 5.03 -1.30 -10.25
N LEU A 4 4.98 -0.38 -11.21
CA LEU A 4 6.00 -0.23 -12.25
C LEU A 4 6.54 1.19 -12.18
N VAL A 5 7.75 1.35 -11.64
CA VAL A 5 8.73 2.35 -12.09
C VAL A 5 10.13 1.83 -11.71
N ASP A 6 10.99 1.69 -12.72
CA ASP A 6 12.44 1.44 -12.65
C ASP A 6 12.93 0.14 -11.98
N SER A 7 13.17 -0.88 -12.81
CA SER A 7 14.04 -2.07 -12.63
C SER A 7 13.95 -2.93 -11.35
N SER A 8 13.15 -2.60 -10.34
CA SER A 8 12.97 -3.38 -9.12
C SER A 8 11.57 -3.14 -8.56
N VAL A 9 10.72 -4.16 -8.65
CA VAL A 9 9.37 -4.11 -8.07
C VAL A 9 9.47 -4.47 -6.60
N TRP A 10 9.15 -3.52 -5.74
CA TRP A 10 9.06 -3.70 -4.30
C TRP A 10 7.61 -4.01 -3.93
N ILE A 11 7.38 -5.17 -3.35
CA ILE A 11 6.08 -5.55 -2.81
C ILE A 11 6.21 -5.53 -1.30
N ASP A 12 5.51 -4.59 -0.69
CA ASP A 12 5.26 -4.65 0.75
C ASP A 12 4.47 -5.92 1.05
N TYR A 13 5.06 -6.84 1.79
CA TYR A 13 4.59 -8.21 1.80
C TYR A 13 3.45 -8.41 2.78
N ASP A 14 3.44 -7.79 3.96
CA ASP A 14 2.50 -8.23 5.01
C ASP A 14 1.07 -7.77 4.74
N VAL A 15 0.86 -6.48 4.46
CA VAL A 15 -0.49 -5.93 4.19
C VAL A 15 -0.96 -6.33 2.80
N VAL A 16 -0.11 -6.29 1.77
CA VAL A 16 -0.51 -6.70 0.42
C VAL A 16 -0.79 -8.20 0.37
N LEU A 17 0.04 -9.05 1.00
CA LEU A 17 -0.25 -10.48 1.08
C LEU A 17 -1.55 -10.70 1.83
N THR A 18 -1.77 -10.05 2.98
CA THR A 18 -3.01 -10.21 3.74
C THR A 18 -4.24 -9.90 2.89
N GLU A 19 -4.26 -8.77 2.19
CA GLU A 19 -5.38 -8.37 1.33
C GLU A 19 -5.55 -9.31 0.14
N VAL A 20 -4.45 -9.73 -0.50
CA VAL A 20 -4.50 -10.69 -1.61
C VAL A 20 -5.06 -12.03 -1.13
N LEU A 21 -4.59 -12.56 0.01
CA LEU A 21 -5.04 -13.84 0.53
C LEU A 21 -6.51 -13.80 0.98
N HIS A 22 -6.97 -12.70 1.56
CA HIS A 22 -8.38 -12.50 1.92
C HIS A 22 -9.30 -12.48 0.70
N GLY A 23 -8.81 -11.98 -0.45
CA GLY A 23 -9.60 -11.92 -1.69
C GLY A 23 -9.71 -13.23 -2.47
N LEU A 24 -9.00 -14.29 -2.05
CA LEU A 24 -8.91 -15.54 -2.82
C LEU A 24 -9.84 -16.64 -2.26
N PRO A 25 -10.49 -17.41 -3.15
CA PRO A 25 -11.63 -18.25 -2.78
C PRO A 25 -11.25 -19.49 -1.97
N ASP A 26 -10.06 -20.04 -2.16
CA ASP A 26 -9.64 -21.31 -1.55
C ASP A 26 -8.12 -21.37 -1.31
N GLU A 27 -7.68 -22.46 -0.68
CA GLU A 27 -6.28 -22.61 -0.26
C GLU A 27 -5.32 -22.81 -1.44
N LEU A 28 -5.78 -23.42 -2.53
CA LEU A 28 -4.96 -23.61 -3.72
C LEU A 28 -4.59 -22.25 -4.32
N HIS A 29 -5.58 -21.37 -4.48
CA HIS A 29 -5.35 -20.02 -4.99
C HIS A 29 -4.48 -19.19 -4.03
N ARG A 30 -4.73 -19.29 -2.71
CA ARG A 30 -3.89 -18.63 -1.70
C ARG A 30 -2.44 -19.08 -1.74
N GLN A 31 -2.19 -20.38 -1.92
CA GLN A 31 -0.84 -20.93 -2.04
C GLN A 31 -0.13 -20.43 -3.30
N GLN A 32 -0.82 -20.45 -4.44
CA GLN A 32 -0.27 -19.91 -5.70
C GLN A 32 0.06 -18.42 -5.58
N ALA A 33 -0.76 -17.64 -4.88
CA ALA A 33 -0.49 -16.23 -4.63
C ALA A 33 0.73 -16.02 -3.73
N ARG A 34 0.92 -16.82 -2.68
CA ARG A 34 2.14 -16.77 -1.84
C ARG A 34 3.39 -17.01 -2.67
N GLU A 35 3.39 -18.04 -3.50
CA GLU A 35 4.52 -18.41 -4.36
C GLU A 35 4.82 -17.35 -5.43
N ALA A 36 3.78 -16.73 -6.00
CA ALA A 36 3.95 -15.65 -6.96
C ALA A 36 4.49 -14.37 -6.32
N LEU A 37 3.94 -13.98 -5.17
CA LEU A 37 4.35 -12.77 -4.44
C LEU A 37 5.75 -12.91 -3.83
N GLY A 38 6.13 -14.10 -3.38
CA GLY A 38 7.46 -14.38 -2.82
C GLY A 38 8.63 -14.23 -3.80
N ARG A 39 8.36 -14.00 -5.09
CA ARG A 39 9.39 -13.73 -6.12
C ARG A 39 9.83 -12.27 -6.17
N PHE A 40 9.11 -11.39 -5.49
CA PHE A 40 9.41 -9.96 -5.45
C PHE A 40 10.24 -9.61 -4.23
N TRP A 41 10.88 -8.43 -4.23
CA TRP A 41 11.54 -7.95 -3.02
C TRP A 41 10.47 -7.62 -1.98
N LEU A 42 10.51 -8.35 -0.87
CA LEU A 42 9.56 -8.25 0.23
C LEU A 42 10.08 -7.24 1.25
N VAL A 43 9.29 -6.21 1.53
CA VAL A 43 9.57 -5.26 2.62
C VAL A 43 8.50 -5.42 3.69
N GLU A 44 8.90 -5.39 4.96
CA GLU A 44 7.98 -5.38 6.09
C GLU A 44 7.63 -3.93 6.45
N MET A 45 6.35 -3.58 6.49
CA MET A 45 5.86 -2.30 6.98
C MET A 45 5.72 -2.26 8.51
N THR A 46 6.71 -2.76 9.24
CA THR A 46 6.70 -2.77 10.71
C THR A 46 7.46 -1.55 11.28
N GLY A 47 7.14 -1.16 12.52
CA GLY A 47 7.86 -0.10 13.23
C GLY A 47 6.96 1.01 13.80
N PHE A 48 7.36 1.51 14.96
CA PHE A 48 6.64 2.57 15.68
C PHE A 48 6.66 3.90 14.92
N ASP A 49 7.78 4.24 14.27
CA ASP A 49 7.93 5.48 13.51
C ASP A 49 6.92 5.57 12.35
N LEU A 50 6.77 4.49 11.57
CA LEU A 50 5.77 4.44 10.50
C LEU A 50 4.34 4.55 11.05
N ALA A 51 4.06 3.94 12.22
CA ALA A 51 2.75 4.01 12.85
C ALA A 51 2.41 5.44 13.31
N GLU A 52 3.37 6.18 13.87
CA GLU A 52 3.19 7.58 14.25
C GLU A 52 2.95 8.48 13.03
N LYS A 53 3.77 8.32 11.98
CA LYS A 53 3.58 9.04 10.70
C LYS A 53 2.20 8.75 10.09
N ALA A 54 1.77 7.49 10.12
CA ALA A 54 0.45 7.11 9.62
C ALA A 54 -0.69 7.76 10.42
N ALA A 55 -0.56 7.86 11.75
CA ALA A 55 -1.52 8.56 12.58
C ALA A 55 -1.61 10.06 12.21
N VAL A 56 -0.48 10.71 11.95
CA VAL A 56 -0.46 12.12 11.50
C VAL A 56 -1.20 12.27 10.16
N HIS A 57 -0.92 11.43 9.17
CA HIS A 57 -1.62 11.47 7.88
C HIS A 57 -3.12 11.18 8.01
N TYR A 58 -3.49 10.20 8.85
CA TYR A 58 -4.89 9.86 9.15
C TYR A 58 -5.65 11.08 9.68
N HIS A 59 -5.12 11.72 10.73
CA HIS A 59 -5.76 12.90 11.32
C HIS A 59 -5.77 14.09 10.37
N THR A 60 -4.73 14.27 9.55
CA THR A 60 -4.67 15.33 8.54
C THR A 60 -5.82 15.24 7.53
N LEU A 61 -6.13 14.03 7.06
CA LEU A 61 -7.25 13.81 6.13
C LEU A 61 -8.61 13.85 6.85
N ARG A 62 -8.71 13.31 8.07
CA ARG A 62 -9.94 13.37 8.87
C ARG A 62 -10.34 14.79 9.23
N ALA A 63 -9.38 15.67 9.53
CA ALA A 63 -9.62 17.09 9.77
C ALA A 63 -10.23 17.82 8.56
N ARG A 64 -10.12 17.24 7.36
CA ARG A 64 -10.74 17.73 6.11
C ARG A 64 -12.09 17.07 5.81
N GLY A 65 -12.63 16.27 6.73
CA GLY A 65 -13.89 15.54 6.55
C GLY A 65 -13.78 14.31 5.62
N ILE A 66 -12.56 13.84 5.33
CA ILE A 66 -12.33 12.73 4.40
C ILE A 66 -12.34 11.40 5.18
N PRO A 67 -13.12 10.38 4.74
CA PRO A 67 -13.05 9.06 5.33
C PRO A 67 -11.70 8.40 4.99
N VAL A 68 -11.09 7.74 5.98
CA VAL A 68 -9.77 7.10 5.84
C VAL A 68 -9.82 5.70 6.43
N ARG A 69 -9.32 4.71 5.68
CA ARG A 69 -9.12 3.35 6.17
C ARG A 69 -7.69 3.17 6.66
N THR A 70 -7.52 2.55 7.82
CA THR A 70 -6.21 2.42 8.48
C THR A 70 -5.19 1.69 7.62
N ALA A 71 -5.57 0.60 6.94
CA ALA A 71 -4.68 -0.15 6.06
C ALA A 71 -4.17 0.69 4.88
N GLU A 72 -5.06 1.42 4.20
CA GLU A 72 -4.67 2.32 3.11
C GLU A 72 -3.80 3.48 3.61
N CYS A 73 -4.12 4.02 4.79
CA CYS A 73 -3.33 5.09 5.38
C CYS A 73 -1.91 4.64 5.69
N ARG A 74 -1.74 3.43 6.22
CA ARG A 74 -0.43 2.86 6.50
C ARG A 74 0.37 2.66 5.22
N LEU A 75 -0.21 2.04 4.19
CA LEU A 75 0.47 1.81 2.92
C LEU A 75 0.84 3.13 2.22
N ALA A 76 -0.08 4.09 2.17
CA ALA A 76 0.19 5.40 1.58
C ALA A 76 1.30 6.15 2.35
N THR A 77 1.31 6.05 3.68
CA THR A 77 2.35 6.67 4.52
C THR A 77 3.70 6.04 4.26
N PHE A 78 3.78 4.72 4.12
CA PHE A 78 5.02 4.03 3.75
C PHE A 78 5.55 4.51 2.40
N CYS A 79 4.69 4.57 1.38
CA CYS A 79 5.09 5.08 0.07
C CYS A 79 5.57 6.54 0.12
N LEU A 80 4.90 7.39 0.89
CA LEU A 80 5.31 8.78 1.11
C LEU A 80 6.67 8.88 1.80
N ASP A 81 6.88 8.06 2.84
CA ASP A 81 8.10 8.07 3.66
C ASP A 81 9.31 7.55 2.88
N GLN A 82 9.12 6.51 2.06
CA GLN A 82 10.17 5.87 1.28
C GLN A 82 10.34 6.48 -0.13
N GLY A 83 9.46 7.40 -0.53
CA GLY A 83 9.48 8.01 -1.87
C GLY A 83 9.04 7.07 -2.99
N PHE A 84 8.27 6.03 -2.69
CA PHE A 84 7.77 5.08 -3.68
C PHE A 84 6.51 5.56 -4.37
N ALA A 85 6.40 5.25 -5.67
CA ALA A 85 5.15 5.38 -6.39
C ALA A 85 4.22 4.21 -6.05
N LEU A 86 2.95 4.49 -5.75
CA LEU A 86 1.94 3.46 -5.48
C LEU A 86 1.11 3.20 -6.75
N LEU A 87 1.08 1.97 -7.24
CA LEU A 87 0.10 1.55 -8.25
C LEU A 87 -1.05 0.84 -7.56
N HIS A 88 -2.25 1.38 -7.77
CA HIS A 88 -3.47 0.92 -7.14
C HIS A 88 -4.67 1.18 -8.06
N SER A 89 -5.79 0.55 -7.75
CA SER A 89 -7.11 0.86 -8.34
C SER A 89 -8.09 1.42 -7.32
N SER A 90 -7.74 1.45 -6.03
CA SER A 90 -8.64 1.94 -4.98
C SER A 90 -8.83 3.46 -5.06
N PRO A 91 -10.07 3.99 -5.07
CA PRO A 91 -10.32 5.42 -4.96
C PRO A 91 -9.92 5.99 -3.59
N GLY A 92 -9.68 5.13 -2.58
CA GLY A 92 -9.28 5.53 -1.23
C GLY A 92 -7.92 6.24 -1.17
N TYR A 93 -7.07 6.07 -2.19
CA TYR A 93 -5.77 6.75 -2.28
C TYR A 93 -5.82 8.15 -2.91
N LYS A 94 -6.93 8.53 -3.58
CA LYS A 94 -7.05 9.87 -4.21
C LYS A 94 -6.83 11.04 -3.23
N PRO A 95 -7.32 10.98 -1.97
CA PRO A 95 -7.01 12.01 -0.99
C PRO A 95 -5.51 12.13 -0.65
N PHE A 96 -4.78 11.02 -0.66
CA PHE A 96 -3.35 11.00 -0.39
C PHE A 96 -2.57 11.62 -1.54
N GLU A 97 -2.93 11.32 -2.79
CA GLU A 97 -2.37 11.99 -3.98
C GLU A 97 -2.64 13.49 -3.92
N ARG A 98 -3.90 13.88 -3.68
CA ARG A 98 -4.32 15.29 -3.72
C ARG A 98 -3.75 16.14 -2.60
N PHE A 99 -3.68 15.63 -1.37
CA PHE A 99 -3.41 16.45 -0.19
C PHE A 99 -2.08 16.14 0.50
N LEU A 100 -1.50 14.96 0.27
CA LEU A 100 -0.29 14.51 0.96
C LEU A 100 0.88 14.25 0.00
N GLY A 101 0.68 14.38 -1.32
CA GLY A 101 1.75 14.25 -2.32
C GLY A 101 2.09 12.81 -2.69
N LEU A 102 1.18 11.86 -2.46
CA LEU A 102 1.41 10.47 -2.84
C LEU A 102 1.60 10.38 -4.36
N THR A 103 2.72 9.80 -4.80
CA THR A 103 2.95 9.54 -6.22
C THR A 103 2.20 8.28 -6.63
N VAL A 104 1.35 8.38 -7.65
CA VAL A 104 0.58 7.24 -8.17
C VAL A 104 1.17 6.77 -9.49
N ALA A 105 1.61 5.51 -9.54
CA ALA A 105 2.01 4.88 -10.79
C ALA A 105 0.76 4.49 -11.59
N ARG A 106 0.80 4.69 -12.91
CA ARG A 106 -0.27 4.30 -13.84
C ARG A 106 0.29 3.21 -14.76
N PRO A 107 -0.44 2.09 -14.97
CA PRO A 107 -0.02 1.12 -15.97
C PRO A 107 -0.05 1.79 -17.34
N GLY A 108 1.00 1.57 -18.14
CA GLY A 108 1.00 1.87 -19.57
C GLY A 108 0.19 0.84 -20.36
#